data_AF-H0SIX5-F1
#
_entry.id   AF-H0SIX5-F1
#
_cell.length_a   1.000
_cell.length_b   1.000
_cell.length_c   1.000
_cell.angle_alpha   90.00
_cell.angle_beta   90.00
_cell.angle_gamma   90.00
#
_symmetry.space_group_name_H-M   'P 1'
#
loop_
_entity.id
_entity.type
_entity.pdbx_description
1 polymer ?
#
loop_
_entity_poly.entity_id
_entity_poly.type
_entity_poly.pdbx_seq_one_letter_code
_entity_poly.pdbx_strand_id
1 'polypeptide(L)'
;MAARLGATLALLLMVVSSAGAENLDAGKSGARLFADSCATCHRSARGLAKGRFRLTLYLFLQQHYTSSAESASALSAYLQSVDAPAAPAGRKPSPARRSRGEPQPPRPPLPVRGR
;
A
#
# COMPACT_ATOMS: atom_id res chain seq x y z
N MET A 1 -5.85 -33.65 -53.09
CA MET A 1 -6.89 -33.25 -52.11
C MET A 1 -6.46 -33.50 -50.66
N ALA A 2 -5.96 -34.69 -50.29
CA ALA A 2 -5.54 -35.02 -48.93
C ALA A 2 -4.52 -34.04 -48.29
N ALA A 3 -3.53 -33.56 -49.06
CA ALA A 3 -2.55 -32.60 -48.56
C ALA A 3 -3.16 -31.22 -48.21
N ARG A 4 -4.24 -30.81 -48.90
CA ARG A 4 -4.95 -29.56 -48.61
C ARG A 4 -5.82 -29.68 -47.35
N LEU A 5 -6.45 -30.84 -47.15
CA LEU A 5 -7.17 -31.17 -45.91
C LEU A 5 -6.24 -31.25 -44.69
N GLY A 6 -5.05 -31.84 -44.84
CA GLY A 6 -4.05 -31.89 -43.78
C GLY A 6 -3.51 -30.51 -43.41
N ALA A 7 -3.22 -29.65 -44.40
CA ALA A 7 -2.79 -28.28 -44.17
C ALA A 7 -3.87 -27.42 -43.50
N THR A 8 -5.14 -27.56 -43.87
CA THR A 8 -6.26 -26.84 -43.23
C THR A 8 -6.49 -27.31 -41.79
N LEU A 9 -6.36 -28.61 -41.52
CA LEU A 9 -6.52 -29.15 -40.17
C LEU A 9 -5.37 -28.71 -39.25
N ALA A 10 -4.13 -28.71 -39.75
CA ALA A 10 -2.98 -28.19 -39.01
C ALA A 10 -3.09 -26.69 -38.71
N LEU A 11 -3.61 -25.90 -39.65
CA LEU A 11 -3.84 -24.46 -39.45
C LEU A 11 -4.93 -24.20 -38.40
N LEU A 12 -6.01 -24.99 -38.38
CA LEU A 12 -7.07 -24.91 -37.36
C LEU A 12 -6.56 -25.22 -35.94
N LEU A 13 -5.61 -26.15 -35.80
CA LEU A 13 -5.02 -26.49 -34.50
C LEU A 13 -4.13 -25.39 -33.91
N MET A 14 -3.53 -24.53 -34.76
CA MET A 14 -2.66 -23.42 -34.32
C MET A 14 -3.43 -22.14 -33.95
N VAL A 15 -4.71 -22.03 -34.35
CA VAL A 15 -5.54 -20.83 -34.08
C VAL A 15 -6.08 -20.79 -32.64
N VAL A 16 -5.90 -21.86 -31.85
CA VAL A 16 -6.33 -21.95 -30.44
C VAL A 16 -5.27 -21.42 -29.45
N SER A 17 -4.18 -20.83 -29.93
CA SER A 17 -3.28 -20.06 -29.06
C SER A 17 -3.95 -18.73 -28.69
N SER A 18 -4.56 -18.66 -27.51
CA SER A 18 -4.99 -17.38 -26.93
C SER A 18 -3.77 -16.46 -26.85
N ALA A 19 -3.83 -15.33 -27.54
CA ALA A 19 -2.88 -14.24 -27.35
C ALA A 19 -3.14 -13.62 -25.96
N GLY A 20 -2.74 -14.34 -24.91
CA GLY A 20 -2.76 -13.83 -23.54
C GLY A 20 -1.76 -12.67 -23.44
N ALA A 21 -2.15 -11.60 -22.75
CA ALA A 21 -1.20 -10.55 -22.41
C ALA A 21 -0.06 -11.16 -21.58
N GLU A 22 1.16 -11.12 -22.14
CA GLU A 22 2.37 -11.54 -21.45
C GLU A 22 2.56 -10.67 -20.19
N ASN A 23 2.83 -11.32 -19.06
CA ASN A 23 3.00 -10.63 -17.79
C ASN A 23 4.43 -10.09 -17.65
N LEU A 24 4.68 -8.89 -18.17
CA LEU A 24 5.96 -8.20 -18.07
C LEU A 24 6.35 -7.80 -16.63
N ASP A 25 5.39 -7.92 -15.71
CA ASP A 25 5.53 -7.59 -14.30
C ASP A 25 5.75 -8.83 -13.41
N ALA A 26 5.82 -10.03 -14.01
CA ALA A 26 6.01 -11.27 -13.28
C ALA A 26 7.25 -11.23 -12.38
N GLY A 27 7.09 -11.61 -11.11
CA GLY A 27 8.17 -11.69 -10.13
C GLY A 27 8.66 -10.34 -9.58
N LYS A 28 8.14 -9.20 -10.05
CA LYS A 28 8.51 -7.89 -9.49
C LYS A 28 7.92 -7.70 -8.09
N SER A 29 8.69 -7.07 -7.21
CA SER A 29 8.19 -6.64 -5.90
C SER A 29 7.23 -5.45 -6.04
N GLY A 30 6.31 -5.27 -5.08
CA GLY A 30 5.38 -4.14 -5.10
C GLY A 30 6.06 -2.76 -5.13
N ALA A 31 7.22 -2.62 -4.50
CA ALA A 31 8.02 -1.39 -4.58
C ALA A 31 8.59 -1.14 -5.98
N ARG A 32 9.04 -2.21 -6.67
CA ARG A 32 9.52 -2.11 -8.05
C ARG A 32 8.39 -1.76 -9.02
N LEU A 33 7.22 -2.38 -8.83
CA LEU A 33 6.00 -2.05 -9.59
C LEU A 33 5.60 -0.58 -9.43
N PHE A 34 5.66 -0.03 -8.22
CA PHE A 34 5.38 1.39 -7.99
C PHE A 34 6.38 2.30 -8.72
N ALA A 35 7.67 1.97 -8.67
CA ALA A 35 8.72 2.74 -9.33
C ALA A 35 8.56 2.75 -10.86
N ASP A 36 8.16 1.62 -11.44
CA ASP A 36 8.01 1.48 -12.89
C ASP A 36 6.72 2.14 -13.41
N SER A 37 5.60 1.97 -12.71
CA SER A 37 4.26 2.30 -13.25
C SER A 37 3.61 3.54 -12.63
N CYS A 38 4.04 3.98 -11.45
CA CYS A 38 3.33 5.03 -10.70
C CYS A 38 4.18 6.27 -10.39
N ALA A 39 5.51 6.12 -10.29
CA ALA A 39 6.39 7.17 -9.78
C ALA A 39 6.53 8.40 -10.70
N THR A 40 6.21 8.26 -11.98
CA THR A 40 6.19 9.38 -12.95
C THR A 40 5.08 10.39 -12.63
N CYS A 41 3.94 9.93 -12.15
CA CYS A 41 2.78 10.77 -11.82
C CYS A 41 2.60 10.96 -10.31
N HIS A 42 3.06 10.02 -9.48
CA HIS A 42 2.89 10.06 -8.04
C HIS A 42 4.21 10.25 -7.32
N ARG A 43 4.30 11.34 -6.54
CA ARG A 43 5.47 11.65 -5.71
C ARG A 43 5.82 10.56 -4.69
N SER A 44 4.81 9.86 -4.16
CA SER A 44 5.02 8.81 -3.16
C SER A 44 3.92 7.75 -3.17
N ALA A 45 4.29 6.53 -2.80
CA ALA A 45 3.38 5.40 -2.62
C ALA A 45 2.35 5.67 -1.53
N ARG A 46 2.75 6.34 -0.44
CA ARG A 46 1.83 6.76 0.63
C ARG A 46 0.77 7.75 0.15
N GLY A 47 1.16 8.71 -0.69
CA GLY A 47 0.22 9.66 -1.29
C GLY A 47 -0.81 8.97 -2.19
N LEU A 48 -0.41 7.91 -2.89
CA LEU A 48 -1.31 7.10 -3.71
C LEU A 48 -2.26 6.24 -2.87
N ALA A 49 -1.79 5.70 -1.75
CA ALA A 49 -2.54 4.77 -0.91
C ALA A 49 -3.52 5.44 0.07
N LYS A 50 -3.26 6.70 0.44
CA LYS A 50 -3.91 7.42 1.52
C LYS A 50 -5.45 7.31 1.49
N GLY A 51 -6.01 6.74 2.56
CA GLY A 51 -7.46 6.70 2.79
C GLY A 51 -8.23 5.75 1.86
N ARG A 52 -7.54 4.88 1.12
CA ARG A 52 -8.16 3.91 0.21
C ARG A 52 -8.20 2.53 0.85
N PHE A 53 -9.34 1.85 0.68
CA PHE A 53 -9.48 0.46 1.09
C PHE A 53 -8.70 -0.47 0.15
N ARG A 54 -8.11 -1.55 0.70
CA ARG A 54 -7.29 -2.52 -0.06
C ARG A 54 -7.99 -3.04 -1.31
N LEU A 55 -9.25 -3.45 -1.17
CA LEU A 55 -9.97 -4.12 -2.25
C LEU A 55 -10.26 -3.17 -3.42
N THR A 56 -10.68 -1.94 -3.12
CA THR A 56 -10.97 -0.95 -4.15
C THR A 56 -9.69 -0.52 -4.87
N LEU A 57 -8.58 -0.42 -4.14
CA LEU A 57 -7.26 -0.17 -4.71
C LEU A 57 -6.81 -1.31 -5.63
N TYR A 58 -6.97 -2.57 -5.20
CA TYR A 58 -6.64 -3.75 -6.01
C TYR A 58 -7.41 -3.76 -7.33
N LEU A 59 -8.74 -3.62 -7.28
CA LEU A 59 -9.57 -3.62 -8.47
C LEU A 59 -9.18 -2.49 -9.43
N PHE A 60 -8.92 -1.30 -8.90
CA PHE A 60 -8.44 -0.16 -9.69
C PHE A 60 -7.10 -0.43 -10.38
N LEU A 61 -6.12 -0.98 -9.65
CA LEU A 61 -4.80 -1.29 -10.21
C LEU A 61 -4.86 -2.40 -11.24
N GLN A 62 -5.72 -3.41 -11.03
CA GLN A 62 -5.94 -4.49 -11.97
C GLN A 62 -6.54 -3.98 -13.29
N GLN A 63 -7.42 -2.98 -13.24
CA GLN A 63 -8.10 -2.45 -14.42
C GLN A 63 -7.23 -1.45 -15.21
N HIS A 64 -6.31 -0.72 -14.55
CA HIS A 64 -5.68 0.45 -15.16
C HIS A 64 -4.14 0.45 -15.19
N TYR A 65 -3.46 -0.31 -14.33
CA TYR A 65 -2.02 -0.11 -14.11
C TYR A 65 -1.18 -1.39 -14.09
N THR A 66 -1.79 -2.58 -14.08
CA THR A 66 -1.07 -3.86 -13.98
C THR A 66 -1.54 -4.83 -15.05
N SER A 67 -0.63 -5.67 -15.54
CA SER A 67 -0.91 -6.69 -16.56
C SER A 67 -1.50 -7.99 -16.00
N SER A 68 -1.57 -8.15 -14.68
CA SER A 68 -2.07 -9.37 -14.05
C SER A 68 -2.65 -9.12 -12.65
N ALA A 69 -3.49 -10.04 -12.20
CA ALA A 69 -4.00 -10.06 -10.82
C ALA A 69 -2.87 -10.14 -9.79
N GLU A 70 -1.79 -10.86 -10.10
CA GLU A 70 -0.67 -11.05 -9.18
C GLU A 70 0.09 -9.73 -8.95
N SER A 71 0.40 -8.99 -10.01
CA SER A 71 1.03 -7.67 -9.91
C SER A 71 0.11 -6.66 -9.23
N ALA A 72 -1.21 -6.69 -9.49
CA ALA A 72 -2.18 -5.86 -8.77
C ALA A 72 -2.18 -6.16 -7.26
N SER A 73 -2.11 -7.43 -6.88
CA SER A 73 -2.06 -7.88 -5.49
C SER A 73 -0.79 -7.42 -4.79
N ALA A 74 0.37 -7.66 -5.40
CA ALA A 74 1.67 -7.26 -4.87
C ALA A 74 1.79 -5.74 -4.68
N LEU A 75 1.35 -4.96 -5.68
CA LEU A 75 1.35 -3.50 -5.60
C LEU A 75 0.38 -2.99 -4.53
N SER A 76 -0.83 -3.55 -4.45
CA SER A 76 -1.81 -3.18 -3.41
C SER A 76 -1.30 -3.47 -2.00
N ALA A 77 -0.65 -4.63 -1.81
CA ALA A 77 -0.06 -5.03 -0.53
C ALA A 77 1.05 -4.04 -0.10
N TYR A 78 1.92 -3.66 -1.03
CA TYR A 78 2.95 -2.67 -0.80
C TYR A 78 2.38 -1.29 -0.44
N LEU A 79 1.37 -0.83 -1.19
CA LEU A 79 0.73 0.47 -0.93
C LEU A 79 0.10 0.55 0.46
N GLN A 80 -0.51 -0.54 0.95
CA GLN A 80 -1.02 -0.59 2.32
C GLN A 80 0.08 -0.61 3.37
N SER A 81 1.18 -1.34 3.13
CA SER A 81 2.25 -1.42 4.12
C SER A 81 2.92 -0.07 4.36
N VAL A 82 2.94 0.81 3.35
CA VAL A 82 3.45 2.17 3.47
C VAL A 82 2.42 3.20 3.93
N ASP A 83 1.11 2.92 3.78
CA ASP A 83 0.04 3.78 4.27
C ASP A 83 -0.13 3.67 5.79
N ALA A 84 0.18 2.50 6.36
CA ALA A 84 0.05 2.21 7.78
C ALA A 84 0.58 3.38 8.63
N PRO A 85 -0.24 3.93 9.55
CA PRO A 85 0.16 5.05 10.38
C PRO A 85 1.49 4.71 11.03
N ALA A 86 2.45 5.64 10.99
CA ALA A 86 3.70 5.48 11.72
C ALA A 86 3.30 5.10 13.16
N ALA A 87 3.75 3.93 13.63
CA ALA A 87 3.51 3.52 15.01
C ALA A 87 3.85 4.74 15.88
N PRO A 88 2.93 5.17 16.78
CA PRO A 88 3.21 6.33 17.61
C PRO A 88 4.56 6.06 18.26
N ALA A 89 5.56 6.88 17.91
CA ALA A 89 6.93 6.71 18.38
C ALA A 89 6.81 6.46 19.87
N GLY A 90 7.15 5.22 20.28
CA GLY A 90 6.76 4.68 21.57
C GLY A 90 6.99 5.76 22.61
N ARG A 91 5.90 6.20 23.25
CA ARG A 91 6.01 7.12 24.37
C ARG A 91 6.90 6.39 25.36
N LYS A 92 8.19 6.74 25.37
CA LYS A 92 9.14 6.21 26.33
C LYS A 92 8.43 6.37 27.68
N PRO A 93 8.23 5.31 28.47
CA PRO A 93 7.66 5.48 29.79
C PRO A 93 8.57 6.49 30.49
N SER A 94 8.05 7.69 30.68
CA SER A 94 8.77 8.75 31.38
C SER A 94 9.13 8.12 32.72
N PRO A 95 10.42 8.01 33.08
CA PRO A 95 10.76 7.44 34.36
C PRO A 95 10.02 8.26 35.39
N ALA A 96 9.18 7.56 36.15
CA ALA A 96 8.44 8.13 37.25
C ALA A 96 9.37 9.07 38.00
N ARG A 97 8.91 10.31 38.19
CA ARG A 97 9.54 11.33 39.03
C ARG A 97 9.62 10.79 40.46
N ARG A 98 10.54 9.87 40.71
CA ARG A 98 11.01 9.47 42.02
C ARG A 98 12.03 10.53 42.39
N SER A 99 11.57 11.55 43.11
CA SER A 99 12.32 12.41 44.04
C SER A 99 11.58 13.74 44.17
N ARG A 100 10.75 13.85 45.20
CA ARG A 100 11.03 14.73 46.33
C ARG A 100 9.77 14.76 47.19
N GLY A 101 9.73 13.86 48.16
CA GLY A 101 8.90 14.07 49.34
C GLY A 101 9.46 15.29 50.05
N GLU A 102 8.72 16.38 50.01
CA GLU A 102 8.83 17.48 50.95
C GLU A 102 7.42 18.05 51.12
N PRO A 103 6.85 18.09 52.34
CA PRO A 103 5.52 18.65 52.55
C PRO A 103 5.59 20.16 52.28
N GLN A 104 4.96 20.62 51.22
CA GLN A 104 4.82 22.06 50.97
C GLN A 104 3.87 22.64 52.04
N PRO A 105 4.27 23.69 52.79
CA PRO A 105 3.41 24.28 53.80
C PRO A 105 2.15 24.90 53.14
N PRO A 106 1.01 24.93 53.85
CA PRO A 106 -0.23 25.47 53.30
C PRO A 106 -0.03 26.95 52.95
N ARG A 107 -0.45 27.34 51.74
CA ARG A 107 -0.44 28.74 51.31
C ARG A 107 -1.44 29.55 52.15
N PRO A 108 -1.09 30.75 52.61
CA PRO A 108 -2.03 31.61 53.33
C PRO A 108 -3.17 32.06 52.41
N PRO A 109 -4.39 32.24 52.96
CA PRO A 109 -5.52 32.73 52.18
C PRO A 109 -5.29 34.18 51.75
N LEU A 110 -5.80 34.51 50.57
CA LEU A 110 -5.76 35.88 50.02
C LEU A 110 -6.60 36.82 50.89
N PRO A 111 -6.19 38.10 51.04
CA PRO A 111 -6.96 39.07 51.81
C PRO A 111 -8.30 39.36 51.13
N VAL A 112 -9.38 39.22 51.89
CA VAL A 112 -10.73 39.62 51.47
C VAL A 112 -10.76 41.15 51.43
N ARG A 113 -10.92 41.72 50.22
CA ARG A 113 -11.21 43.15 50.07
C ARG A 113 -12.66 43.39 50.49
N GLY A 114 -12.85 43.96 51.68
CA GLY A 114 -14.16 44.42 52.13
C GLY A 114 -14.63 45.66 51.37
N ARG A 115 -15.91 45.65 50.98
CA ARG A 115 -16.80 46.81 50.88
C ARG A 115 -18.18 46.36 51.29
#